data_AF-A0A194XL60-F1
#
_entry.id   AF-A0A194XL60-F1
#
_cell.length_a   1.000
_cell.length_b   1.000
_cell.length_c   1.000
_cell.angle_alpha   90.00
_cell.angle_beta   90.00
_cell.angle_gamma   90.00
#
_symmetry.space_group_name_H-M   'P 1'
#
loop_
_entity.id
_entity.type
_entity.pdbx_description
1 polymer ?
#
loop_
_entity_poly.entity_id
_entity_poly.type
_entity_poly.pdbx_seq_one_letter_code
_entity_poly.pdbx_strand_id
1 'polypeptide(L)'
;EIDSDDDRLCRVDKNCNQVRTLIRNFLNAGEMKVTEFQRAIGCSANAYTRFMGQNGPDKGSGSDVYYNAFKFFKKRELQGIKLPKKKAKPAEEAAKNDVSGIHLEGETDQSVPVYDSCDEIRRKIRAYLPTPGVTQAGFLREIAKTYPEGKKIQSKVLNDFLGKRGPNAGNTSSVFYGSYVFFEKMRIRDKKPKSKHRETMEKEYGSEGMDTKHRLDGGIWCLQGERPYEDKYGKVHIDGRF
;
A
#
# COMPACT_ATOMS: atom_id res chain seq x y z
N GLU A 1 -28.47 -33.86 -10.17
CA GLU A 1 -28.13 -32.61 -10.91
C GLU A 1 -29.15 -31.54 -10.58
N ILE A 2 -28.78 -30.27 -10.62
CA ILE A 2 -29.76 -29.17 -10.56
C ILE A 2 -30.14 -28.87 -12.01
N ASP A 3 -31.44 -29.05 -12.30
CA ASP A 3 -32.03 -28.79 -13.59
C ASP A 3 -31.79 -27.33 -14.02
N SER A 4 -31.60 -27.10 -15.32
CA SER A 4 -31.51 -25.77 -15.89
C SER A 4 -32.76 -24.93 -15.62
N ASP A 5 -33.91 -25.55 -15.36
CA ASP A 5 -35.20 -24.85 -15.19
C ASP A 5 -35.65 -24.74 -13.71
N ASP A 6 -34.72 -24.89 -12.75
CA ASP A 6 -35.02 -24.66 -11.33
C ASP A 6 -35.41 -23.19 -11.07
N ASP A 7 -36.64 -22.96 -10.60
CA ASP A 7 -37.22 -21.65 -10.26
C ASP A 7 -36.31 -20.76 -9.40
N ARG A 8 -35.44 -21.36 -8.57
CA ARG A 8 -34.51 -20.63 -7.69
C ARG A 8 -33.38 -19.95 -8.46
N LEU A 9 -33.12 -20.37 -9.70
CA LEU A 9 -32.13 -19.75 -10.59
C LEU A 9 -32.67 -18.46 -11.24
N CYS A 10 -33.99 -18.28 -11.29
CA CYS A 10 -34.65 -17.13 -11.91
C CYS A 10 -34.78 -15.91 -10.97
N ARG A 11 -34.68 -16.12 -9.65
CA ARG A 11 -34.78 -15.03 -8.67
C ARG A 11 -33.42 -14.37 -8.45
N VAL A 12 -33.14 -13.33 -9.24
CA VAL A 12 -31.88 -12.59 -9.17
C VAL A 12 -31.80 -11.79 -7.86
N ASP A 13 -30.92 -12.21 -6.95
CA ASP A 13 -30.69 -11.56 -5.65
C ASP A 13 -29.48 -10.62 -5.63
N LYS A 14 -28.79 -10.46 -6.77
CA LYS A 14 -27.57 -9.66 -6.91
C LYS A 14 -27.69 -8.65 -8.03
N ASN A 15 -27.23 -7.43 -7.78
CA ASN A 15 -27.18 -6.38 -8.80
C ASN A 15 -26.05 -6.62 -9.83
N CYS A 16 -26.03 -5.85 -10.91
CA CYS A 16 -25.05 -6.00 -12.01
C CYS A 16 -23.61 -5.81 -11.54
N ASN A 17 -23.36 -4.86 -10.61
CA ASN A 17 -22.03 -4.64 -10.03
C ASN A 17 -21.53 -5.87 -9.26
N GLN A 18 -22.41 -6.51 -8.49
CA GLN A 18 -22.10 -7.72 -7.71
C GLN A 18 -21.79 -8.90 -8.64
N VAL A 19 -22.59 -9.10 -9.70
CA VAL A 19 -22.31 -10.15 -10.70
C VAL A 19 -21.00 -9.89 -11.44
N ARG A 20 -20.72 -8.65 -11.88
CA ARG A 20 -19.40 -8.30 -12.46
C ARG A 20 -18.25 -8.59 -11.51
N THR A 21 -18.43 -8.36 -10.21
CA THR A 21 -17.41 -8.67 -9.20
C THR A 21 -17.18 -10.17 -9.06
N LEU A 22 -18.24 -10.98 -9.06
CA LEU A 22 -18.13 -12.44 -9.06
C LEU A 22 -17.38 -12.97 -10.29
N ILE A 23 -17.70 -12.45 -11.48
CA ILE A 23 -17.00 -12.78 -12.73
C ILE A 23 -15.50 -12.47 -12.60
N ARG A 24 -15.14 -11.26 -12.15
CA ARG A 24 -13.72 -10.88 -11.99
C ARG A 24 -13.01 -11.79 -11.00
N ASN A 25 -13.63 -12.10 -9.85
CA ASN A 25 -13.03 -12.97 -8.85
C ASN A 25 -12.83 -14.39 -9.36
N PHE A 26 -13.81 -14.93 -10.10
CA PHE A 26 -13.77 -16.25 -10.70
C PHE A 26 -12.62 -16.41 -11.70
N LEU A 27 -12.51 -15.44 -12.62
CA LEU A 27 -11.44 -15.43 -13.63
C LEU A 27 -10.06 -15.23 -13.00
N ASN A 28 -9.96 -14.33 -12.00
CA ASN A 28 -8.73 -14.13 -11.24
C ASN A 28 -8.33 -15.35 -10.39
N ALA A 29 -9.29 -16.20 -10.01
CA ALA A 29 -9.00 -17.44 -9.29
C ALA A 29 -8.28 -18.47 -10.17
N GLY A 30 -8.28 -18.28 -11.49
CA GLY A 30 -7.64 -19.15 -12.46
C GLY A 30 -8.40 -20.45 -12.74
N GLU A 31 -9.65 -20.57 -12.29
CA GLU A 31 -10.47 -21.78 -12.49
C GLU A 31 -10.87 -21.98 -13.95
N MET A 32 -11.06 -20.90 -14.71
CA MET A 32 -11.48 -20.95 -16.11
C MET A 32 -11.01 -19.70 -16.87
N LYS A 33 -10.66 -19.84 -18.16
CA LYS A 33 -10.30 -18.70 -19.02
C LYS A 33 -11.55 -17.91 -19.43
N VAL A 34 -11.36 -16.65 -19.83
CA VAL A 34 -12.47 -15.77 -20.25
C VAL A 34 -13.29 -16.38 -21.38
N THR A 35 -12.65 -16.98 -22.38
CA THR A 35 -13.31 -17.61 -23.54
C THR A 35 -14.04 -18.89 -23.18
N GLU A 36 -13.57 -19.63 -22.18
CA GLU A 36 -14.26 -20.81 -21.66
C GLU A 36 -15.47 -20.40 -20.83
N PHE A 37 -15.35 -19.34 -20.02
CA PHE A 37 -16.46 -18.77 -19.27
C PHE A 37 -17.56 -18.24 -20.18
N GLN A 38 -17.21 -17.49 -21.23
CA GLN A 38 -18.16 -17.00 -22.24
C GLN A 38 -18.95 -18.16 -22.88
N ARG A 39 -18.26 -19.26 -23.23
CA ARG A 39 -18.91 -20.47 -23.75
C ARG A 39 -19.82 -21.14 -22.72
N ALA A 40 -19.38 -21.24 -21.46
CA ALA A 40 -20.15 -21.87 -20.39
C ALA A 40 -21.45 -21.12 -20.07
N ILE A 41 -21.48 -19.79 -20.22
CA ILE A 41 -22.69 -18.97 -20.02
C ILE A 41 -23.44 -18.68 -21.33
N GLY A 42 -22.97 -19.20 -22.46
CA GLY A 42 -23.59 -19.04 -23.77
C GLY A 42 -23.64 -17.59 -24.28
N CYS A 43 -22.66 -16.74 -23.95
CA CYS A 43 -22.64 -15.34 -24.39
C CYS A 43 -21.56 -15.06 -25.44
N SER A 44 -21.79 -14.05 -26.28
CA SER A 44 -20.77 -13.58 -27.22
C SER A 44 -19.67 -12.76 -26.53
N ALA A 45 -18.46 -12.78 -27.09
CA ALA A 45 -17.34 -11.97 -26.59
C ALA A 45 -17.67 -10.46 -26.55
N ASN A 46 -18.48 -9.98 -27.51
CA ASN A 46 -18.93 -8.60 -27.58
C ASN A 46 -19.91 -8.25 -26.45
N ALA A 47 -20.89 -9.13 -26.18
CA ALA A 47 -21.83 -8.94 -25.08
C ALA A 47 -21.09 -8.93 -23.73
N TYR A 48 -20.16 -9.89 -23.53
CA TYR A 48 -19.30 -9.94 -22.35
C TYR A 48 -18.52 -8.64 -22.14
N THR A 49 -17.83 -8.17 -23.19
CA THR A 49 -17.02 -6.95 -23.12
C THR A 49 -17.88 -5.73 -22.79
N ARG A 50 -19.05 -5.60 -23.42
CA ARG A 50 -20.01 -4.52 -23.16
C ARG A 50 -20.54 -4.54 -21.74
N PHE A 51 -20.85 -5.72 -21.19
CA PHE A 51 -21.33 -5.84 -19.82
C PHE A 51 -20.22 -5.51 -18.82
N MET A 52 -19.02 -6.08 -18.99
CA MET A 52 -17.89 -5.91 -18.08
C MET A 52 -17.30 -4.50 -18.06
N GLY A 53 -17.48 -3.74 -19.15
CA GLY A 53 -17.07 -2.33 -19.26
C GLY A 53 -18.04 -1.33 -18.64
N GLN A 54 -19.26 -1.74 -18.27
CA GLN A 54 -20.24 -0.86 -17.62
C GLN A 54 -19.98 -0.71 -16.10
N ASN A 55 -20.45 0.41 -15.54
CA ASN A 55 -20.34 0.74 -14.12
C ASN A 55 -21.69 1.22 -13.56
N GLY A 56 -22.08 0.74 -12.38
CA GLY A 56 -23.35 1.10 -11.72
C GLY A 56 -24.17 -0.14 -11.35
N PRO A 57 -24.96 -0.10 -10.27
CA PRO A 57 -25.68 -1.26 -9.73
C PRO A 57 -26.64 -1.87 -10.75
N ASP A 58 -27.33 -1.04 -11.54
CA ASP A 58 -28.36 -1.49 -12.48
C ASP A 58 -27.93 -1.37 -13.95
N LYS A 59 -26.72 -0.86 -14.21
CA LYS A 59 -26.18 -0.74 -15.57
C LYS A 59 -25.81 -2.11 -16.12
N GLY A 60 -26.56 -2.54 -17.12
CA GLY A 60 -26.45 -3.85 -17.76
C GLY A 60 -27.50 -4.86 -17.31
N SER A 61 -28.57 -4.43 -16.62
CA SER A 61 -29.64 -5.31 -16.16
C SER A 61 -30.37 -6.04 -17.29
N GLY A 62 -30.47 -5.44 -18.47
CA GLY A 62 -31.01 -6.09 -19.67
C GLY A 62 -30.03 -6.99 -20.43
N SER A 63 -28.82 -7.24 -19.91
CA SER A 63 -27.84 -8.08 -20.59
C SER A 63 -28.07 -9.57 -20.30
N ASP A 64 -28.08 -10.37 -21.35
CA ASP A 64 -27.94 -11.83 -21.30
C ASP A 64 -26.78 -12.31 -20.40
N VAL A 65 -25.63 -11.64 -20.45
CA VAL A 65 -24.45 -11.92 -19.63
C VAL A 65 -24.78 -11.83 -18.13
N TYR A 66 -25.59 -10.87 -17.72
CA TYR A 66 -25.96 -10.68 -16.32
C TYR A 66 -26.75 -11.87 -15.79
N TYR A 67 -27.84 -12.24 -16.46
CA TYR A 67 -28.70 -13.35 -16.07
C TYR A 67 -27.98 -14.71 -16.17
N ASN A 68 -27.26 -14.94 -17.26
CA ASN A 68 -26.56 -16.23 -17.47
C ASN A 68 -25.39 -16.40 -16.49
N ALA A 69 -24.62 -15.33 -16.21
CA ALA A 69 -23.57 -15.39 -15.20
C ALA A 69 -24.14 -15.58 -13.78
N PHE A 70 -25.25 -14.91 -13.45
CA PHE A 70 -25.93 -15.13 -12.17
C PHE A 70 -26.35 -16.60 -12.01
N LYS A 71 -27.02 -17.16 -13.03
CA LYS A 71 -27.44 -18.58 -13.06
C LYS A 71 -26.25 -19.53 -12.88
N PHE A 72 -25.13 -19.25 -13.55
CA PHE A 72 -23.89 -20.02 -13.41
C PHE A 72 -23.36 -20.03 -11.96
N PHE A 73 -23.27 -18.86 -11.32
CA PHE A 73 -22.78 -18.77 -9.94
C PHE A 73 -23.78 -19.34 -8.92
N LYS A 74 -25.08 -19.14 -9.13
CA LYS A 74 -26.12 -19.71 -8.26
C LYS A 74 -26.14 -21.23 -8.34
N LYS A 75 -25.96 -21.80 -9.54
CA LYS A 75 -25.81 -23.26 -9.71
C LYS A 75 -24.61 -23.79 -8.94
N ARG A 76 -23.45 -23.12 -8.99
CA ARG A 76 -22.26 -23.50 -8.20
C ARG A 76 -22.51 -23.40 -6.69
N GLU A 77 -23.18 -22.34 -6.24
CA GLU A 77 -23.55 -22.15 -4.83
C GLU A 77 -24.45 -23.28 -4.33
N LEU A 78 -25.50 -23.62 -5.08
CA LEU A 78 -26.44 -24.70 -4.74
C LEU A 78 -25.78 -26.09 -4.81
N GLN A 79 -24.75 -26.27 -5.63
CA GLN A 79 -23.91 -27.48 -5.67
C GLN A 79 -22.87 -27.53 -4.52
N GLY A 80 -22.88 -26.55 -3.60
CA GLY A 80 -21.94 -26.49 -2.48
C GLY A 80 -20.52 -26.06 -2.87
N ILE A 81 -20.30 -25.67 -4.12
CA ILE A 81 -19.00 -25.15 -4.59
C ILE A 81 -18.91 -23.70 -4.12
N LYS A 82 -17.98 -23.44 -3.19
CA LYS A 82 -17.77 -22.09 -2.62
C LYS A 82 -17.55 -21.07 -3.73
N LEU A 83 -18.32 -19.98 -3.69
CA LEU A 83 -18.17 -18.87 -4.62
C LEU A 83 -16.75 -18.29 -4.54
N PRO A 84 -16.18 -17.88 -5.69
CA PRO A 84 -14.82 -17.36 -5.75
C PRO A 84 -14.73 -16.06 -4.97
N LYS A 85 -14.04 -16.12 -3.83
CA LYS A 85 -13.59 -14.92 -3.11
C LYS A 85 -12.31 -14.42 -3.76
N LYS A 86 -12.10 -13.11 -3.75
CA LYS A 86 -10.86 -12.48 -4.22
C LYS A 86 -9.66 -13.22 -3.61
N LYS A 87 -8.94 -14.02 -4.40
CA LYS A 87 -7.65 -14.55 -3.97
C LYS A 87 -6.76 -13.34 -3.73
N ALA A 88 -6.31 -13.16 -2.48
CA ALA A 88 -5.17 -12.28 -2.23
C ALA A 88 -4.03 -12.79 -3.12
N LYS A 89 -3.32 -11.91 -3.84
CA LYS A 89 -2.02 -12.28 -4.43
C LYS A 89 -1.02 -12.25 -3.26
N PRO A 90 -0.51 -13.38 -2.72
CA PRO A 90 0.23 -13.31 -1.45
C PRO A 90 1.72 -13.68 -1.55
N ALA A 91 2.21 -14.34 -2.62
CA ALA A 91 3.51 -15.01 -2.54
C ALA A 91 4.70 -14.14 -3.00
N GLU A 92 4.62 -13.52 -4.17
CA GLU A 92 5.76 -12.77 -4.73
C GLU A 92 5.93 -11.37 -4.09
N GLU A 93 4.83 -10.80 -3.58
CA GLU A 93 4.79 -9.51 -2.89
C GLU A 93 5.44 -9.54 -1.50
N ALA A 94 5.33 -10.66 -0.79
CA ALA A 94 5.92 -10.85 0.53
C ALA A 94 7.45 -10.93 0.46
N ALA A 95 8.00 -11.65 -0.54
CA ALA A 95 9.43 -11.92 -0.63
C ALA A 95 10.29 -10.65 -0.83
N LYS A 96 9.81 -9.65 -1.58
CA LYS A 96 10.59 -8.41 -1.82
C LYS A 96 10.62 -7.49 -0.62
N ASN A 97 9.51 -7.42 0.12
CA ASN A 97 9.39 -6.59 1.31
C ASN A 97 9.94 -7.29 2.56
N ASP A 98 10.24 -8.59 2.51
CA ASP A 98 10.74 -9.30 3.67
C ASP A 98 12.15 -8.84 4.05
N VAL A 99 12.22 -8.21 5.21
CA VAL A 99 13.44 -7.76 5.88
C VAL A 99 13.54 -8.33 7.30
N SER A 100 12.70 -9.33 7.62
CA SER A 100 12.62 -9.91 8.97
C SER A 100 13.93 -10.58 9.43
N GLY A 101 14.74 -11.08 8.49
CA GLY A 101 16.03 -11.71 8.78
C GLY A 101 17.17 -10.75 9.14
N ILE A 102 16.94 -9.42 9.11
CA ILE A 102 17.96 -8.42 9.46
C ILE A 102 17.47 -7.66 10.69
N HIS A 103 18.34 -7.59 11.69
CA HIS A 103 18.10 -6.85 12.93
C HIS A 103 19.03 -5.65 13.01
N LEU A 104 18.49 -4.50 13.40
CA LEU A 104 19.29 -3.30 13.68
C LEU A 104 19.46 -3.15 15.20
N GLU A 105 20.62 -2.66 15.64
CA GLU A 105 20.83 -2.32 17.05
C GLU A 105 19.83 -1.22 17.48
N GLY A 106 19.16 -1.44 18.61
CA GLY A 106 18.12 -0.54 19.12
C GLY A 106 16.74 -0.71 18.48
N GLU A 107 16.54 -1.71 17.61
CA GLU A 107 15.23 -1.93 16.98
C GLU A 107 14.17 -2.41 17.99
N THR A 108 14.54 -3.21 18.99
CA THR A 108 13.62 -3.68 20.04
C THR A 108 13.04 -2.53 20.86
N ASP A 109 13.87 -1.54 21.16
CA ASP A 109 13.53 -0.41 22.03
C ASP A 109 13.10 0.84 21.25
N GLN A 110 12.97 0.72 19.92
CA GLN A 110 12.69 1.84 19.01
C GLN A 110 13.71 2.99 19.14
N SER A 111 14.97 2.65 19.45
CA SER A 111 16.08 3.59 19.68
C SER A 111 17.07 3.69 18.52
N VAL A 112 16.79 3.03 17.38
CA VAL A 112 17.62 3.13 16.15
C VAL A 112 17.80 4.61 15.74
N PRO A 113 19.04 5.14 15.70
CA PRO A 113 19.30 6.51 15.26
C PRO A 113 18.95 6.73 13.78
N VAL A 114 18.24 7.82 13.49
CA VAL A 114 17.77 8.15 12.14
C VAL A 114 18.71 9.14 11.44
N TYR A 115 19.29 8.73 10.31
CA TYR A 115 20.25 9.55 9.54
C TYR A 115 19.79 9.87 8.12
N ASP A 116 18.48 9.83 7.86
CA ASP A 116 17.89 10.40 6.65
C ASP A 116 16.89 11.47 7.06
N SER A 117 16.85 12.57 6.31
CA SER A 117 15.80 13.57 6.50
C SER A 117 14.42 13.06 6.03
N CYS A 118 13.35 13.74 6.44
CA CYS A 118 12.00 13.47 5.96
C CYS A 118 11.90 13.58 4.44
N ASP A 119 12.61 14.53 3.80
CA ASP A 119 12.67 14.65 2.34
C ASP A 119 13.30 13.43 1.67
N GLU A 120 14.39 12.88 2.24
CA GLU A 120 15.04 11.67 1.73
C GLU A 120 14.13 10.44 1.88
N ILE A 121 13.50 10.26 3.04
CA ILE A 121 12.55 9.16 3.25
C ILE A 121 11.37 9.27 2.28
N ARG A 122 10.81 10.47 2.08
CA ARG A 122 9.76 10.68 1.08
C ARG A 122 10.24 10.32 -0.33
N ARG A 123 11.47 10.66 -0.70
CA ARG A 123 12.06 10.28 -1.99
C ARG A 123 12.18 8.76 -2.13
N LYS A 124 12.68 8.07 -1.09
CA LYS A 124 12.81 6.61 -1.07
C LYS A 124 11.46 5.92 -1.19
N ILE A 125 10.44 6.36 -0.45
CA ILE A 125 9.08 5.81 -0.54
C ILE A 125 8.50 6.01 -1.95
N ARG A 126 8.61 7.21 -2.52
CA ARG A 126 8.11 7.51 -3.87
C ARG A 126 8.81 6.70 -4.96
N ALA A 127 10.09 6.37 -4.78
CA ALA A 127 10.81 5.47 -5.68
C ALA A 127 10.45 4.00 -5.45
N TYR A 128 10.11 3.62 -4.22
CA TYR A 128 9.85 2.23 -3.84
C TYR A 128 8.46 1.74 -4.26
N LEU A 129 7.41 2.51 -3.98
CA LEU A 129 6.02 2.10 -4.21
C LEU A 129 5.67 1.75 -5.68
N PRO A 130 6.26 2.38 -6.71
CA PRO A 130 6.04 1.99 -8.10
C PRO A 130 6.70 0.66 -8.52
N THR A 131 7.54 0.06 -7.68
CA THR A 131 8.28 -1.15 -8.02
C THR A 131 7.33 -2.34 -8.27
N PRO A 132 7.48 -3.09 -9.38
CA PRO A 132 6.63 -4.25 -9.65
C PRO A 132 6.67 -5.28 -8.51
N GLY A 133 5.48 -5.65 -8.03
CA GLY A 133 5.30 -6.60 -6.92
C GLY A 133 5.33 -5.96 -5.54
N VAL A 134 5.48 -4.64 -5.41
CA VAL A 134 5.30 -3.92 -4.14
C VAL A 134 3.88 -3.35 -4.11
N THR A 135 3.20 -3.50 -2.98
CA THR A 135 1.96 -2.73 -2.72
C THR A 135 2.16 -1.83 -1.53
N GLN A 136 1.43 -0.70 -1.53
CA GLN A 136 1.39 0.20 -0.39
C GLN A 136 0.97 -0.52 0.89
N ALA A 137 0.01 -1.44 0.82
CA ALA A 137 -0.45 -2.20 1.98
C ALA A 137 0.62 -3.20 2.48
N GLY A 138 1.38 -3.83 1.58
CA GLY A 138 2.53 -4.68 1.93
C GLY A 138 3.62 -3.89 2.64
N PHE A 139 4.02 -2.76 2.07
CA PHE A 139 4.98 -1.85 2.68
C PHE A 139 4.54 -1.39 4.09
N LEU A 140 3.29 -0.95 4.25
CA LEU A 140 2.74 -0.53 5.54
C LEU A 140 2.72 -1.66 6.59
N ARG A 141 2.49 -2.90 6.17
CA ARG A 141 2.57 -4.07 7.07
C ARG A 141 4.00 -4.35 7.52
N GLU A 142 4.99 -4.17 6.65
CA GLU A 142 6.39 -4.36 7.05
C GLU A 142 6.88 -3.28 7.99
N ILE A 143 6.65 -1.99 7.70
CA ILE A 143 7.07 -0.92 8.61
C ILE A 143 6.33 -0.96 9.95
N ALA A 144 5.15 -1.57 10.00
CA ALA A 144 4.41 -1.80 11.24
C ALA A 144 5.12 -2.81 12.17
N LYS A 145 5.89 -3.77 11.64
CA LYS A 145 6.62 -4.77 12.43
C LYS A 145 7.75 -4.17 13.26
N THR A 146 8.25 -3.00 12.88
CA THR A 146 9.24 -2.24 13.65
C THR A 146 8.69 -1.77 15.00
N TYR A 147 7.37 -1.74 15.17
CA TYR A 147 6.73 -1.32 16.41
C TYR A 147 6.28 -2.56 17.22
N PRO A 148 6.95 -2.87 18.35
CA PRO A 148 6.65 -4.06 19.16
C PRO A 148 5.23 -4.08 19.72
N GLU A 149 4.59 -2.92 19.86
CA GLU A 149 3.20 -2.77 20.29
C GLU A 149 2.16 -3.28 19.27
N GLY A 150 2.58 -3.77 18.10
CA GLY A 150 1.66 -4.21 17.05
C GLY A 150 0.91 -3.04 16.39
N LYS A 151 1.58 -1.89 16.27
CA LYS A 151 1.00 -0.65 15.76
C LYS A 151 0.54 -0.81 14.31
N LYS A 152 -0.76 -0.62 14.05
CA LYS A 152 -1.30 -0.62 12.69
C LYS A 152 -1.14 0.75 12.03
N ILE A 153 -0.28 0.83 11.01
CA ILE A 153 -0.09 2.07 10.24
C ILE A 153 -1.13 2.16 9.12
N GLN A 154 -1.89 3.25 9.11
CA GLN A 154 -2.95 3.50 8.12
C GLN A 154 -2.41 4.23 6.87
N SER A 155 -3.02 3.98 5.71
CA SER A 155 -2.66 4.66 4.46
C SER A 155 -2.79 6.19 4.54
N LYS A 156 -3.71 6.70 5.36
CA LYS A 156 -3.85 8.14 5.59
C LYS A 156 -2.57 8.74 6.16
N VAL A 157 -1.99 8.13 7.20
CA VAL A 157 -0.75 8.61 7.85
C VAL A 157 0.41 8.66 6.85
N LEU A 158 0.49 7.68 5.95
CA LEU A 158 1.47 7.66 4.87
C LEU A 158 1.23 8.80 3.87
N ASN A 159 -0.01 9.02 3.43
CA ASN A 159 -0.33 10.10 2.51
C ASN A 159 -0.10 11.48 3.13
N ASP A 160 -0.45 11.66 4.40
CA ASP A 160 -0.21 12.89 5.16
C ASP A 160 1.30 13.16 5.25
N PHE A 161 2.12 12.15 5.57
CA PHE A 161 3.57 12.25 5.56
C PHE A 161 4.09 12.64 4.17
N LEU A 162 3.67 11.92 3.11
CA LEU A 162 4.10 12.17 1.73
C LEU A 162 3.68 13.55 1.19
N GLY A 163 2.64 14.16 1.75
CA GLY A 163 2.15 15.49 1.39
C GLY A 163 2.94 16.64 2.00
N LYS A 164 3.70 16.39 3.08
CA LYS A 164 4.57 17.39 3.72
C LYS A 164 5.81 17.71 2.86
N ARG A 165 6.48 18.82 3.22
CA ARG A 165 7.72 19.31 2.59
C ARG A 165 8.68 19.84 3.65
N GLY A 166 9.97 19.67 3.44
CA GLY A 166 11.01 20.07 4.37
C GLY A 166 11.67 18.88 5.09
N PRO A 167 12.95 18.99 5.46
CA PRO A 167 13.77 17.92 6.02
C PRO A 167 13.28 17.41 7.37
N ASN A 168 12.59 18.23 8.17
CA ASN A 168 12.04 17.81 9.46
C ASN A 168 10.51 17.63 9.46
N ALA A 169 9.84 17.95 8.35
CA ALA A 169 8.38 17.96 8.30
C ALA A 169 7.81 16.53 8.33
N GLY A 170 7.30 16.14 9.51
CA GLY A 170 6.81 14.79 9.77
C GLY A 170 7.78 13.87 10.50
N ASN A 171 8.81 14.43 11.15
CA ASN A 171 9.83 13.70 11.91
C ASN A 171 9.26 12.82 13.05
N THR A 172 8.10 13.18 13.62
CA THR A 172 7.42 12.37 14.65
C THR A 172 6.46 11.31 14.08
N SER A 173 6.35 11.20 12.75
CA SER A 173 5.45 10.23 12.13
C SER A 173 5.96 8.81 12.31
N SER A 174 5.06 7.87 12.63
CA SER A 174 5.41 6.45 12.62
C SER A 174 5.80 5.94 11.24
N VAL A 175 5.37 6.63 10.18
CA VAL A 175 5.82 6.30 8.82
C VAL A 175 7.28 6.70 8.64
N PHE A 176 7.75 7.80 9.24
CA PHE A 176 9.12 8.26 9.07
C PHE A 176 10.11 7.25 9.66
N TYR A 177 10.01 6.99 10.97
CA TYR A 177 10.90 6.06 11.66
C TYR A 177 10.82 4.63 11.09
N GLY A 178 9.61 4.08 10.94
CA GLY A 178 9.43 2.73 10.40
C GLY A 178 9.97 2.58 8.96
N SER A 179 9.80 3.61 8.12
CA SER A 179 10.36 3.59 6.76
C SER A 179 11.88 3.65 6.77
N TYR A 180 12.49 4.45 7.64
CA TYR A 180 13.94 4.51 7.77
C TYR A 180 14.52 3.14 8.14
N VAL A 181 13.98 2.51 9.20
CA VAL A 181 14.40 1.16 9.62
C VAL A 181 14.24 0.16 8.48
N PHE A 182 13.11 0.18 7.77
CA PHE A 182 12.87 -0.69 6.62
C PHE A 182 13.90 -0.50 5.49
N PHE A 183 14.14 0.75 5.04
CA PHE A 183 15.10 1.01 3.98
C PHE A 183 16.53 0.71 4.40
N GLU A 184 16.84 0.87 5.69
CA GLU A 184 18.15 0.55 6.22
C GLU A 184 18.41 -0.96 6.23
N LYS A 185 17.42 -1.75 6.65
CA LYS A 185 17.49 -3.21 6.52
C LYS A 185 17.62 -3.64 5.06
N MET A 186 16.84 -3.05 4.16
CA MET A 186 16.97 -3.33 2.72
C MET A 186 18.37 -2.99 2.19
N ARG A 187 18.98 -1.89 2.64
CA ARG A 187 20.35 -1.53 2.26
C ARG A 187 21.35 -2.59 2.71
N ILE A 188 21.24 -3.09 3.95
CA ILE A 188 22.11 -4.13 4.49
C ILE A 188 21.91 -5.44 3.71
N ARG A 189 20.66 -5.84 3.46
CA ARG A 189 20.30 -7.04 2.67
C ARG A 189 20.95 -7.01 1.30
N ASP A 190 20.82 -5.87 0.61
CA ASP A 190 21.29 -5.66 -0.75
C ASP A 190 22.79 -5.29 -0.80
N LYS A 191 23.48 -5.22 0.35
CA LYS A 191 24.90 -4.82 0.49
C LYS A 191 25.24 -3.49 -0.19
N LYS A 192 24.31 -2.53 -0.15
CA LYS A 192 24.49 -1.21 -0.77
C LYS A 192 25.30 -0.28 0.15
N PRO A 193 26.17 0.59 -0.41
CA PRO A 193 26.89 1.58 0.37
C PRO A 193 25.93 2.60 0.98
N LYS A 194 26.40 3.33 1.99
CA LYS A 194 25.66 4.47 2.55
C LYS A 194 25.54 5.58 1.50
N SER A 195 24.48 6.37 1.58
CA SER A 195 24.34 7.56 0.73
C SER A 195 25.21 8.68 1.28
N LYS A 196 25.66 9.59 0.42
CA LYS A 196 26.37 10.82 0.83
C LYS A 196 25.55 11.65 1.84
N HIS A 197 24.22 11.67 1.68
CA HIS A 197 23.32 12.36 2.61
C HIS A 197 23.44 11.74 4.00
N ARG A 198 23.39 10.41 4.10
CA ARG A 198 23.53 9.71 5.37
C ARG A 198 24.88 9.94 6.03
N GLU A 199 25.97 9.88 5.27
CA GLU A 199 27.31 10.15 5.80
C GLU A 199 27.41 11.57 6.37
N THR A 200 26.75 12.54 5.72
CA THR A 200 26.70 13.91 6.22
C THR A 200 25.84 14.02 7.48
N MET A 201 24.67 13.37 7.51
CA MET A 201 23.80 13.31 8.69
C MET A 201 24.49 12.68 9.90
N GLU A 202 25.24 11.59 9.70
CA GLU A 202 26.04 10.95 10.77
C GLU A 202 27.12 11.90 11.31
N LYS A 203 27.77 12.67 10.43
CA LYS A 203 28.75 13.69 10.84
C LYS A 203 28.10 14.85 11.61
N GLU A 204 26.89 15.23 11.23
CA GLU A 204 26.21 16.41 11.76
C GLU A 204 25.41 16.16 13.05
N TYR A 205 24.80 14.99 13.18
CA TYR A 205 23.93 14.62 14.30
C TYR A 205 24.60 13.63 15.28
N GLY A 206 25.82 13.16 14.98
CA GLY A 206 26.57 12.28 15.86
C GLY A 206 25.87 10.94 16.07
N SER A 207 25.88 10.41 17.30
CA SER A 207 25.27 9.12 17.66
C SER A 207 23.75 9.18 17.86
N GLU A 208 23.19 10.36 18.12
CA GLU A 208 21.76 10.54 18.43
C GLU A 208 20.87 10.47 17.18
N GLY A 209 21.39 10.96 16.04
CA GLY A 209 20.60 11.10 14.82
C GLY A 209 19.55 12.20 14.91
N MET A 210 18.62 12.22 13.94
CA MET A 210 17.53 13.19 13.89
C MET A 210 16.50 12.92 14.99
N ASP A 211 15.99 13.99 15.63
CA ASP A 211 14.93 13.88 16.62
C ASP A 211 13.63 13.36 15.98
N THR A 212 13.11 12.26 16.53
CA THR A 212 11.87 11.60 16.11
C THR A 212 10.75 11.72 17.15
N LYS A 213 11.01 12.38 18.28
CA LYS A 213 10.11 12.47 19.44
C LYS A 213 9.47 13.86 19.53
N HIS A 214 10.25 14.92 19.31
CA HIS A 214 9.74 16.28 19.38
C HIS A 214 9.44 16.82 17.99
N ARG A 215 8.32 17.49 17.84
CA ARG A 215 7.90 18.05 16.56
C ARG A 215 8.78 19.25 16.20
N LEU A 216 9.45 19.18 15.06
CA LEU A 216 10.40 20.21 14.62
C LEU A 216 9.86 21.16 13.54
N ASP A 217 8.69 20.88 12.95
CA ASP A 217 8.02 21.73 11.93
C ASP A 217 7.18 22.88 12.54
N GLY A 218 7.64 23.42 13.68
CA GLY A 218 7.01 24.53 14.39
C GLY A 218 7.55 25.90 13.98
N GLY A 219 6.86 26.97 14.38
CA GLY A 219 7.41 28.32 14.27
C GLY A 219 8.61 28.51 15.20
N ILE A 220 9.63 29.23 14.74
CA ILE A 220 10.85 29.50 15.49
C ILE A 220 10.78 30.93 16.02
N TRP A 221 10.86 31.07 17.34
CA TRP A 221 10.99 32.37 17.99
C TRP A 221 12.43 32.88 17.82
N CYS A 222 12.57 34.08 17.29
CA CYS A 222 13.86 34.74 17.07
C CYS A 222 13.76 36.24 17.41
N LEU A 223 14.89 36.89 17.65
CA LEU A 223 14.95 38.31 17.97
C LEU A 223 14.63 39.17 16.74
N GLN A 224 14.27 40.43 16.97
CA GLN A 224 14.03 41.38 15.89
C GLN A 224 15.32 41.58 15.08
N GLY A 225 15.27 41.26 13.78
CA GLY A 225 16.43 41.35 12.87
C GLY A 225 17.08 40.00 12.54
N GLU A 226 16.75 38.95 13.30
CA GLU A 226 17.18 37.58 13.02
C GLU A 226 16.29 36.91 11.95
N ARG A 227 16.90 36.01 11.17
CA ARG A 227 16.24 35.24 10.11
C ARG A 227 16.60 33.77 10.26
N PRO A 228 15.77 32.98 10.96
CA PRO A 228 15.98 31.55 11.05
C PRO A 228 15.70 30.90 9.69
N TYR A 229 16.58 29.98 9.28
CA TYR A 229 16.36 29.12 8.12
C TYR A 229 16.77 27.68 8.43
N GLU A 230 16.08 26.74 7.80
CA GLU A 230 16.36 25.31 7.92
C GLU A 230 17.18 24.85 6.72
N ASP A 231 18.33 24.21 6.96
CA ASP A 231 19.13 23.63 5.89
C ASP A 231 18.56 22.28 5.42
N LYS A 232 19.14 21.70 4.36
CA LYS A 232 18.69 20.42 3.79
C LYS A 232 18.81 19.19 4.72
N TYR A 233 19.51 19.32 5.84
CA TYR A 233 19.70 18.26 6.84
C TYR A 233 18.73 18.41 8.03
N GLY A 234 18.01 19.54 8.11
CA GLY A 234 17.08 19.82 9.18
C GLY A 234 17.71 20.58 10.35
N LYS A 235 18.88 21.19 10.17
CA LYS A 235 19.43 22.11 11.17
C LYS A 235 18.89 23.51 10.94
N VAL A 236 18.48 24.13 12.04
CA VAL A 236 18.10 25.53 12.08
C VAL A 236 19.37 26.37 12.26
N HIS A 237 19.54 27.32 11.36
CA HIS A 237 20.55 28.37 11.43
C HIS A 237 19.84 29.70 11.64
N ILE A 238 20.48 30.64 12.34
CA ILE A 238 19.93 31.98 12.58
C ILE A 238 20.91 32.98 11.98
N ASP A 239 20.49 33.67 10.92
CA ASP A 239 21.25 34.77 10.33
C ASP A 239 20.80 36.12 10.92
N GLY A 240 21.74 36.96 11.32
CA GLY A 240 21.47 38.30 11.84
C GLY A 240 22.68 38.91 12.55
N ARG A 241 22.72 40.24 12.64
CA ARG A 241 23.70 40.96 13.48
C ARG A 241 23.01 41.42 14.76
N PHE A 242 23.64 41.13 15.90
CA PHE A 242 23.46 41.93 17.11
C PHE A 242 23.98 43.35 16.89
#